data_AF-A0A2J6HCU8-F1
#
_entry.id   AF-A0A2J6HCU8-F1
#
_cell.length_a   1.000
_cell.length_b   1.000
_cell.length_c   1.000
_cell.angle_alpha   90.00
_cell.angle_beta   90.00
_cell.angle_gamma   90.00
#
_symmetry.space_group_name_H-M   'P 1'
#
loop_
_entity.id
_entity.type
_entity.pdbx_description
1 polymer ?
#
loop_
_entity_poly.entity_id
_entity_poly.type
_entity_poly.pdbx_seq_one_letter_code
_entity_poly.pdbx_strand_id
1 'polypeptide(L)' 'MNKEIHFTESLDSTNKEAMHKMQQLDGGLMHVFYTHHQTAGRGQGDHIWEAEKAENVLMSILLKNQLIPLEHQFG' A
#
# COMPACT_ATOMS: atom_id res chain seq x y z
N MET A 1 13.38 0.05 10.49
CA MET A 1 11.94 -0.32 10.59
C MET A 1 11.78 -1.72 10.03
N ASN A 2 11.26 -2.66 10.82
CA ASN A 2 10.99 -4.02 10.33
C ASN A 2 9.83 -3.97 9.34
N LYS A 3 9.88 -4.83 8.31
CA LYS A 3 8.89 -4.84 7.23
C LYS A 3 8.46 -6.25 6.86
N GLU A 4 7.24 -6.36 6.37
CA GLU A 4 6.67 -7.56 5.79
C GLU A 4 6.11 -7.25 4.41
N ILE A 5 6.30 -8.16 3.44
CA ILE A 5 5.93 -7.95 2.05
C ILE A 5 4.87 -8.97 1.66
N HIS A 6 3.76 -8.46 1.12
CA HIS A 6 2.59 -9.21 0.66
C HIS A 6 2.51 -9.10 -0.87
N PHE A 7 2.56 -10.25 -1.55
CA PHE A 7 2.46 -10.32 -3.00
C PHE A 7 1.20 -11.07 -3.42
N THR A 8 0.53 -10.52 -4.43
CA THR A 8 -0.53 -11.20 -5.17
C THR A 8 -0.36 -10.90 -6.65
N GLU A 9 -0.46 -11.91 -7.52
CA GLU A 9 -0.19 -11.79 -8.97
C GLU A 9 -1.08 -10.74 -9.66
N SER A 10 -2.38 -10.72 -9.31
CA SER A 10 -3.35 -9.76 -9.83
C SER A 10 -4.44 -9.52 -8.78
N LEU A 11 -4.85 -8.26 -8.63
CA LEU A 11 -5.85 -7.83 -7.65
C LEU A 11 -6.57 -6.56 -8.14
N ASP A 12 -7.63 -6.13 -7.47
CA ASP A 12 -8.37 -4.94 -7.89
C ASP A 12 -7.64 -3.64 -7.52
N SER A 13 -7.19 -3.52 -6.26
CA SER A 13 -6.36 -2.43 -5.77
C SER A 13 -5.47 -2.81 -4.59
N THR A 14 -4.17 -2.49 -4.66
CA THR A 14 -3.24 -2.77 -3.54
C THR A 14 -3.65 -2.03 -2.28
N ASN A 15 -4.27 -0.86 -2.45
CA ASN A 15 -4.74 -0.03 -1.34
C ASN A 15 -5.98 -0.64 -0.67
N LYS A 16 -6.93 -1.16 -1.45
CA LYS A 16 -8.08 -1.87 -0.89
C LYS A 16 -7.65 -3.12 -0.13
N GLU A 17 -6.71 -3.87 -0.69
CA GLU A 17 -6.17 -5.06 -0.05
C GLU A 17 -5.49 -4.72 1.29
N ALA A 18 -4.68 -3.66 1.32
CA ALA A 18 -4.08 -3.17 2.56
C ALA A 18 -5.15 -2.79 3.60
N MET A 19 -6.21 -2.09 3.20
CA MET A 19 -7.31 -1.69 4.09
C MET A 19 -8.10 -2.89 4.63
N HIS A 20 -8.37 -3.90 3.79
CA HIS A 20 -9.06 -5.13 4.20
C HIS A 20 -8.26 -5.91 5.25
N LYS A 21 -6.94 -5.98 5.10
CA LYS A 21 -6.06 -6.74 5.99
C LYS A 21 -5.60 -5.97 7.21
N MET A 22 -5.69 -4.64 7.22
CA MET A 22 -5.14 -3.76 8.25
C MET A 22 -5.39 -4.22 9.70
N GLN A 23 -6.59 -4.71 10.02
CA GLN A 23 -6.96 -5.13 11.39
C GLN A 23 -6.30 -6.45 11.84
N GLN A 24 -5.74 -7.22 10.91
CA GLN A 24 -5.16 -8.55 11.17
C GLN A 24 -3.63 -8.53 11.20
N LEU A 25 -3.02 -7.38 10.87
CA LEU A 25 -1.58 -7.24 10.68
C LEU A 25 -0.90 -6.68 11.93
N ASP A 26 0.39 -6.98 12.09
CA ASP A 26 1.20 -6.45 13.18
C ASP A 26 1.49 -4.96 12.98
N GLY A 27 0.79 -4.10 13.73
CA GLY A 27 0.99 -2.66 13.70
C GLY A 27 2.40 -2.18 14.13
N GLY A 28 3.28 -3.06 14.61
CA GLY A 28 4.71 -2.77 14.83
C GLY A 28 5.57 -2.84 13.56
N LEU A 29 5.03 -3.35 12.45
CA LEU A 29 5.72 -3.51 11.18
C LEU A 29 5.22 -2.52 10.12
N MET A 30 6.10 -2.20 9.16
CA MET A 30 5.68 -1.67 7.87
C MET A 30 5.19 -2.84 7.00
N HIS A 31 3.96 -2.76 6.48
CA HIS A 31 3.49 -3.76 5.52
C HIS A 31 3.49 -3.17 4.12
N VAL A 32 4.05 -3.92 3.16
CA VAL A 32 4.11 -3.54 1.75
C VAL A 32 3.26 -4.52 0.96
N PHE A 33 2.24 -4.00 0.27
CA PHE A 33 1.40 -4.77 -0.65
C PHE A 33 1.82 -4.43 -2.06
N TYR A 34 2.11 -5.42 -2.91
CA TYR A 34 2.41 -5.18 -4.32
C TYR A 34 1.81 -6.24 -5.24
N THR A 35 1.65 -5.86 -6.51
CA THR A 35 1.08 -6.70 -7.56
C THR A 35 1.74 -6.42 -8.91
N HIS A 36 1.69 -7.39 -9.81
CA HIS A 36 2.07 -7.18 -11.21
C HIS A 36 0.96 -6.54 -12.04
N HIS A 37 -0.28 -6.59 -11.57
CA HIS A 37 -1.44 -6.08 -12.29
C HIS A 37 -2.56 -5.65 -11.34
N GLN A 38 -3.15 -4.47 -11.61
CA GLN A 38 -4.38 -4.01 -10.97
C GLN A 38 -5.51 -3.94 -11.99
N THR A 39 -6.62 -4.63 -11.73
CA THR A 39 -7.78 -4.64 -12.64
C THR A 39 -8.70 -3.43 -12.48
N ALA A 40 -8.58 -2.70 -11.37
CA ALA A 40 -9.41 -1.54 -11.07
C ALA A 40 -8.65 -0.51 -10.23
N GLY A 41 -7.43 -0.15 -10.66
CA GLY A 41 -6.66 0.91 -10.03
C GLY A 41 -7.44 2.22 -10.03
N ARG A 42 -7.62 2.82 -8.85
CA ARG A 42 -8.25 4.14 -8.71
C ARG A 42 -7.20 5.16 -8.29
N GLY A 43 -7.12 6.24 -9.05
CA GLY A 43 -6.39 7.45 -8.69
C GLY A 43 -7.22 8.34 -7.76
N GLN A 44 -6.81 9.60 -7.60
CA GLN A 44 -7.56 10.58 -6.81
C GLN A 44 -8.85 11.00 -7.53
N GLY A 45 -9.99 10.93 -6.85
CA GLY A 45 -11.31 11.23 -7.42
C GLY A 45 -11.85 10.08 -8.28
N ASP A 46 -12.39 10.40 -9.45
CA ASP A 46 -12.92 9.42 -10.42
C ASP A 46 -11.88 8.93 -11.44
N HIS A 47 -10.60 9.31 -11.27
CA HIS A 47 -9.55 8.89 -12.18
C HIS A 47 -9.25 7.39 -12.06
N ILE A 48 -9.16 6.72 -13.20
CA ILE A 48 -8.77 5.32 -13.30
C ILE A 48 -7.26 5.28 -13.58
N TRP A 49 -6.55 4.45 -12.84
CA TRP A 49 -5.18 4.09 -13.14
C TRP A 49 -5.19 2.85 -14.02
N GLU A 50 -5.07 3.06 -15.33
CA GLU A 50 -4.83 1.97 -16.28
C GLU A 50 -3.33 1.65 -16.28
N ALA A 51 -2.98 0.39 -16.02
CA ALA A 51 -1.60 -0.06 -16.03
C ALA A 51 -1.49 -1.33 -16.87
N GLU A 52 -0.67 -1.27 -17.92
CA GLU A 52 -0.24 -2.46 -18.64
C GLU A 52 0.54 -3.39 -17.70
N LYS A 53 0.36 -4.70 -17.91
CA LYS A 53 0.92 -5.73 -17.01
C LYS A 53 2.45 -5.61 -16.95
N ALA A 54 2.99 -5.56 -15.73
CA ALA A 54 4.44 -5.51 -15.45
C ALA A 54 5.20 -4.27 -15.96
N GLU A 55 4.51 -3.23 -16.45
CA GLU A 55 5.15 -1.96 -16.84
C GLU A 55 5.25 -0.96 -15.67
N ASN A 56 4.56 -1.25 -14.55
CA ASN A 56 4.44 -0.35 -13.41
C ASN A 56 4.78 -1.06 -12.10
N VAL A 57 5.36 -0.31 -11.17
CA VAL A 57 5.45 -0.73 -9.77
C VAL A 57 4.15 -0.36 -9.09
N LEU A 58 3.28 -1.35 -8.87
CA LEU A 58 1.99 -1.18 -8.22
C LEU A 58 2.11 -1.63 -6.77
N MET A 59 2.11 -0.67 -5.84
CA MET A 59 2.27 -0.98 -4.42
C MET A 59 1.52 -0.03 -3.49
N SER A 60 1.22 -0.50 -2.29
CA SER A 60 0.72 0.29 -1.17
C SER A 60 1.50 -0.03 0.09
N ILE A 61 1.84 1.00 0.87
CA ILE A 61 2.59 0.87 2.12
C ILE A 61 1.66 1.21 3.27
N LEU A 62 1.43 0.25 4.15
CA LEU A 62 0.67 0.43 5.38
C LEU A 62 1.65 0.69 6.54
N LEU A 63 1.51 1.85 7.16
CA LEU A 63 2.29 2.30 8.30
C LEU A 63 1.35 2.61 9.45
N LYS A 64 1.65 2.09 10.63
CA LYS A 64 1.03 2.61 11.85
C LYS A 64 1.69 3.95 12.17
N ASN A 65 0.90 5.02 12.17
CA ASN A 65 1.39 6.34 12.55
C ASN A 65 1.86 6.29 14.00
N GLN A 66 3.17 6.40 14.21
CA GLN A 66 3.67 6.81 15.51
C GLN A 66 3.53 8.32 15.57
N LEU A 67 2.92 8.85 16.62
CA LEU A 67 2.88 10.30 16.84
C LEU A 67 4.33 10.77 16.94
N ILE A 68 4.87 11.32 15.85
CA ILE A 68 6.15 12.02 15.87
C ILE A 68 5.83 13.42 16.36
N PRO A 69 6.31 13.82 17.56
CA PRO A 69 6.12 15.18 18.04
C PRO A 69 6.66 16.19 17.02
N LEU A 70 6.00 17.34 16.89
CA LEU A 70 6.29 18.33 15.83
C LEU A 70 7.76 18.77 15.84
N GLU A 71 8.35 18.87 17.04
CA GLU A 71 9.75 19.17 17.30
C GLU A 71 10.75 18.15 16.72
N HIS A 72 10.28 16.96 16.33
CA HIS A 72 11.07 15.88 15.74
C HIS A 72 10.75 15.61 14.26
N GLN A 73 9.86 16.39 13.64
CA GLN A 73 9.42 16.15 12.25
C GLN A 73 10.35 16.77 11.18
N PHE A 74 11.08 17.82 11.54
CA PHE A 74 11.94 18.57 10.62
C PHE A 74 13.35 18.69 11.20
N GLY A 75 14.06 17.56 11.27
CA GLY A 75 15.50 17.52 11.55
C GLY A 75 16.32 17.80 10.30
#